data_AF-A0A015L7W0-F1
#
_entry.id   AF-A0A015L7W0-F1
#
_cell.length_a   1.000
_cell.length_b   1.000
_cell.length_c   1.000
_cell.angle_alpha   90.00
_cell.angle_beta   90.00
_cell.angle_gamma   90.00
#
_symmetry.space_group_name_H-M   'P 1'
#
loop_
_entity.id
_entity.type
_entity.pdbx_description
1 polymer ?
#
loop_
_entity_poly.entity_id
_entity_poly.type
_entity_poly.pdbx_seq_one_letter_code
_entity_poly.pdbx_strand_id
1 'polypeptide(L)'
;MLTLRKMTSSYRTSSENTVSAETSSIATKVNEVIPSSRSLTVSLTCNFGDLPTWLQDNHDILKGYRRPTFSYVKCAKSLFYIHNESVNIWSHLIGTVAFFFLGFTTYYYVLAHQPNAKTWDFFVFYIFLLGAMICLAFSSTFHTLCCHSEKVCANWNRCDYIGIVTLIVGSFFPMIYYGFYCHKVLQIVYLSMISIFGAATISVAVLNRFRSPQFRWFRASLFIAMGLSAFVPLIHAIFIYGVSCKELLVNFLFLS
;
A
#
# COMPACT_ATOMS: atom_id res chain seq x y z
N MET A 1 43.14 -57.39 -62.97
CA MET A 1 42.72 -56.03 -62.58
C MET A 1 41.39 -56.03 -61.79
N LEU A 2 41.18 -57.00 -60.87
CA LEU A 2 39.88 -57.22 -60.20
C LEU A 2 39.95 -57.33 -58.66
N THR A 3 41.14 -57.25 -58.05
CA THR A 3 41.31 -57.49 -56.60
C THR A 3 41.55 -56.22 -55.78
N LEU A 4 41.81 -55.06 -56.41
CA LEU A 4 42.04 -53.77 -55.71
C LEU A 4 40.79 -52.88 -55.60
N ARG A 5 39.70 -53.20 -56.31
CA ARG A 5 38.47 -52.38 -56.29
C ARG A 5 37.47 -52.76 -55.19
N LYS A 6 37.63 -53.92 -54.55
CA LYS A 6 36.74 -54.42 -53.48
C LYS A 6 37.12 -53.92 -52.07
N MET A 7 38.40 -53.61 -51.82
CA MET A 7 38.85 -53.16 -50.49
C MET A 7 38.49 -51.70 -50.17
N THR A 8 38.49 -50.81 -51.18
CA THR A 8 38.16 -49.39 -50.97
C THR A 8 36.66 -49.13 -50.79
N SER A 9 35.80 -49.97 -51.38
CA SER A 9 34.34 -49.85 -51.21
C SER A 9 33.87 -50.27 -49.82
N SER A 10 34.51 -51.29 -49.21
CA SER A 10 34.11 -51.80 -47.89
C SER A 10 34.55 -50.88 -46.74
N TYR A 11 35.66 -50.17 -46.91
CA TYR A 11 36.12 -49.18 -45.92
C TYR A 11 35.23 -47.93 -45.91
N ARG A 12 34.77 -47.47 -47.08
CA ARG A 12 33.94 -46.27 -47.21
C ARG A 12 32.53 -46.46 -46.62
N THR A 13 31.91 -47.61 -46.85
CA THR A 13 30.61 -47.96 -46.26
C THR A 13 30.69 -48.19 -44.74
N SER A 14 31.81 -48.72 -44.23
CA SER A 14 32.01 -48.86 -42.79
C SER A 14 32.13 -47.51 -42.09
N SER A 15 32.84 -46.53 -42.68
CA SER A 15 32.99 -45.18 -42.12
C SER A 15 31.70 -44.36 -42.19
N GLU A 16 30.90 -44.51 -43.26
CA GLU A 16 29.62 -43.81 -43.39
C GLU A 16 28.56 -44.35 -42.41
N ASN A 17 28.59 -45.66 -42.14
CA ASN A 17 27.71 -46.30 -41.16
C ASN A 17 28.07 -45.91 -39.71
N THR A 18 29.35 -45.78 -39.36
CA THR A 18 29.77 -45.32 -38.01
C THR A 18 29.43 -43.85 -37.79
N VAL A 19 29.65 -42.99 -38.77
CA VAL A 19 29.27 -41.57 -38.69
C VAL A 19 27.75 -41.41 -38.57
N SER A 20 26.97 -42.17 -39.34
CA SER A 20 25.50 -42.13 -39.27
C SER A 20 24.95 -42.64 -37.93
N ALA A 21 25.59 -43.66 -37.33
CA ALA A 21 25.23 -44.19 -36.02
C ALA A 21 25.60 -43.23 -34.88
N GLU A 22 26.78 -42.59 -34.93
CA GLU A 22 27.17 -41.57 -33.96
C GLU A 22 26.27 -40.33 -34.05
N THR A 23 25.96 -39.87 -35.26
CA THR A 23 25.07 -38.72 -35.49
C THR A 23 23.64 -39.00 -34.98
N SER A 24 23.15 -40.23 -35.16
CA SER A 24 21.87 -40.67 -34.61
C SER A 24 21.91 -40.74 -33.09
N SER A 25 22.99 -41.26 -32.48
CA SER A 25 23.11 -41.32 -31.01
C SER A 25 23.23 -39.94 -30.35
N ILE A 26 23.88 -38.99 -31.02
CA ILE A 26 23.98 -37.59 -30.58
C ILE A 26 22.62 -36.91 -30.74
N ALA A 27 21.91 -37.13 -31.85
CA ALA A 27 20.56 -36.60 -32.04
C ALA A 27 19.56 -37.15 -31.01
N THR A 28 19.66 -38.44 -30.65
CA THR A 28 18.84 -39.05 -29.59
C THR A 28 19.19 -38.52 -28.21
N LYS A 29 20.49 -38.34 -27.88
CA LYS A 29 20.92 -37.72 -26.61
C LYS A 29 20.53 -36.24 -26.50
N VAL A 30 20.56 -35.48 -27.60
CA VAL A 30 20.10 -34.09 -27.63
C VAL A 30 18.59 -34.01 -27.41
N ASN A 31 17.81 -34.97 -27.93
CA ASN A 31 16.37 -35.03 -27.71
C ASN A 31 15.96 -35.50 -26.31
N GLU A 32 16.79 -36.25 -25.59
CA GLU A 32 16.55 -36.58 -24.16
C GLU A 32 16.94 -35.46 -23.20
N VAL A 33 17.87 -34.57 -23.58
CA VAL A 33 18.38 -33.49 -22.73
C VAL A 33 17.62 -32.17 -22.92
N ILE A 34 16.84 -32.01 -24.00
CA ILE A 34 15.90 -30.90 -24.11
C ILE A 34 14.64 -31.31 -23.33
N PRO A 35 14.40 -30.76 -22.12
CA PRO A 35 13.11 -30.97 -21.50
C PRO A 35 12.09 -30.38 -22.47
N SER A 36 11.10 -31.18 -22.86
CA SER A 36 9.92 -30.69 -23.57
C SER A 36 9.56 -29.34 -22.97
N SER A 37 9.45 -28.30 -23.81
CA SER A 37 9.07 -26.95 -23.44
C SER A 37 7.63 -26.94 -22.90
N ARG A 38 7.42 -27.55 -21.73
CA ARG A 38 6.39 -27.14 -20.80
C ARG A 38 6.72 -25.68 -20.57
N SER A 39 5.90 -24.80 -21.14
CA SER A 39 5.75 -23.43 -20.68
C SER A 39 5.78 -23.50 -19.16
N LEU A 40 6.92 -23.16 -18.55
CA LEU A 40 7.02 -22.99 -17.11
C LEU A 40 6.06 -21.85 -16.85
N THR A 41 4.84 -22.20 -16.46
CA THR A 41 3.83 -21.23 -16.11
C THR A 41 4.38 -20.57 -14.85
N VAL A 42 5.09 -19.46 -15.04
CA VAL A 42 5.75 -18.77 -13.94
C VAL A 42 4.63 -18.40 -12.97
N SER A 43 4.68 -19.02 -11.78
CA SER A 43 3.72 -18.73 -10.72
C SER A 43 3.65 -17.21 -10.53
N LEU A 44 2.41 -16.68 -10.51
CA LEU A 44 2.15 -15.25 -10.30
C LEU A 44 2.72 -14.76 -8.97
N THR A 45 2.86 -15.67 -7.99
CA THR A 45 3.44 -15.40 -6.67
C THR A 45 4.73 -16.19 -6.41
N CYS A 46 5.55 -15.70 -5.48
CA CYS A 46 6.79 -16.33 -5.03
C CYS A 46 6.88 -16.48 -3.51
N ASN A 47 7.93 -17.15 -3.04
CA ASN A 47 8.24 -17.28 -1.61
C ASN A 47 9.03 -16.06 -1.11
N PHE A 48 9.09 -15.88 0.21
CA PHE A 48 9.81 -14.78 0.86
C PHE A 48 11.29 -14.73 0.46
N GLY A 49 11.97 -15.88 0.43
CA GLY A 49 13.38 -15.97 0.07
C GLY A 49 13.69 -15.62 -1.39
N ASP A 50 12.69 -15.62 -2.27
CA ASP A 50 12.86 -15.26 -3.69
C ASP A 50 12.78 -13.74 -3.92
N LEU A 51 12.43 -12.96 -2.89
CA LEU A 51 12.23 -11.52 -3.00
C LEU A 51 13.54 -10.76 -2.93
N PRO A 52 13.64 -9.61 -3.62
CA PRO A 52 14.70 -8.66 -3.34
C PRO A 52 14.55 -8.10 -1.91
N THR A 53 15.67 -7.72 -1.30
CA THR A 53 15.75 -7.23 0.09
C THR A 53 14.77 -6.08 0.40
N TRP A 54 14.50 -5.20 -0.56
CA TRP A 54 13.57 -4.08 -0.38
C TRP A 54 12.09 -4.47 -0.33
N LEU A 55 11.71 -5.69 -0.72
CA LEU A 55 10.35 -6.26 -0.59
C LEU A 55 10.19 -7.21 0.60
N GLN A 56 11.29 -7.58 1.27
CA GLN A 56 11.30 -8.50 2.39
C GLN A 56 10.90 -7.80 3.71
N ASP A 57 9.63 -7.37 3.81
CA ASP A 57 9.16 -6.55 4.93
C ASP A 57 8.81 -7.34 6.21
N ASN A 58 8.28 -8.56 6.05
CA ASN A 58 7.89 -9.44 7.16
C ASN A 58 8.32 -10.90 6.89
N HIS A 59 9.24 -11.41 7.70
CA HIS A 59 9.77 -12.77 7.59
C HIS A 59 8.78 -13.87 8.02
N ASP A 60 7.73 -13.51 8.76
CA ASP A 60 6.70 -14.45 9.21
C ASP A 60 5.73 -14.86 8.08
N ILE A 61 5.65 -14.05 7.02
CA ILE A 61 4.88 -14.36 5.82
C ILE A 61 5.82 -15.12 4.86
N LEU A 62 5.55 -16.40 4.61
CA LEU A 62 6.49 -17.25 3.89
C LEU A 62 6.23 -17.32 2.37
N LYS A 63 4.99 -17.10 1.93
CA LYS A 63 4.52 -17.36 0.55
C LYS A 63 3.49 -16.32 0.09
N GLY A 64 3.20 -16.32 -1.21
CA GLY A 64 2.12 -15.51 -1.79
C GLY A 64 2.54 -14.09 -2.19
N TYR A 65 3.84 -13.83 -2.29
CA TYR A 65 4.35 -12.50 -2.65
C TYR A 65 4.33 -12.25 -4.15
N ARG A 66 4.13 -10.99 -4.54
CA ARG A 66 4.29 -10.55 -5.92
C ARG A 66 5.75 -10.29 -6.25
N ARG A 67 6.22 -10.80 -7.38
CA ARG A 67 7.56 -10.51 -7.91
C ARG A 67 7.65 -9.05 -8.39
N PRO A 68 8.85 -8.43 -8.41
CA PRO A 68 9.06 -7.14 -9.05
C PRO A 68 8.55 -7.13 -10.50
N THR A 69 7.64 -6.23 -10.82
CA THR A 69 6.95 -6.22 -12.12
C THR A 69 7.49 -5.19 -13.10
N PHE A 70 8.10 -4.11 -12.59
CA PHE A 70 8.54 -2.93 -13.34
C PHE A 70 7.47 -2.36 -14.29
N SER A 71 6.19 -2.57 -13.97
CA SER A 71 5.07 -2.16 -14.83
C SER A 71 3.83 -1.83 -14.00
N TYR A 72 3.36 -0.58 -14.08
CA TYR A 72 2.11 -0.14 -13.45
C TYR A 72 0.91 -0.99 -13.88
N VAL A 73 0.85 -1.40 -15.15
CA VAL A 73 -0.22 -2.25 -15.66
C VAL A 73 -0.21 -3.62 -15.00
N LYS A 74 0.98 -4.22 -14.79
CA LYS A 74 1.08 -5.51 -14.08
C LYS A 74 0.72 -5.37 -12.61
N CYS A 75 1.08 -4.27 -11.95
CA CYS A 75 0.63 -3.96 -10.59
C CYS A 75 -0.91 -3.83 -10.53
N ALA A 76 -1.53 -3.09 -11.46
CA ALA A 76 -2.99 -2.95 -11.51
C ALA A 76 -3.70 -4.29 -11.79
N LYS A 77 -3.15 -5.12 -12.68
CA LYS A 77 -3.67 -6.48 -12.92
C LYS A 77 -3.63 -7.38 -11.68
N SER A 78 -2.79 -7.07 -10.69
CA SER A 78 -2.73 -7.85 -9.45
C SER A 78 -3.92 -7.70 -8.54
N LEU A 79 -4.75 -6.67 -8.74
CA LEU A 79 -6.02 -6.51 -8.04
C LEU A 79 -6.96 -7.71 -8.23
N PHE A 80 -6.79 -8.46 -9.32
CA PHE A 80 -7.66 -9.55 -9.75
C PHE A 80 -7.13 -10.95 -9.44
N TYR A 81 -6.06 -11.08 -8.64
CA TYR A 81 -5.62 -12.37 -8.10
C TYR A 81 -5.18 -12.24 -6.64
N ILE A 82 -5.17 -13.37 -5.92
CA ILE A 82 -4.86 -13.38 -4.49
C ILE A 82 -3.34 -13.42 -4.25
N HIS A 83 -2.88 -12.57 -3.34
CA HIS A 83 -1.49 -12.44 -2.90
C HIS A 83 -1.43 -11.83 -1.48
N ASN A 84 -0.24 -11.75 -0.90
CA ASN A 84 -0.01 -11.28 0.47
C ASN A 84 -0.55 -9.86 0.74
N GLU A 85 -0.56 -8.98 -0.27
CA GLU A 85 -1.11 -7.61 -0.16
C GLU A 85 -2.62 -7.47 -0.48
N SER A 86 -3.35 -8.53 -0.85
CA SER A 86 -4.71 -8.38 -1.38
C SER A 86 -5.67 -7.73 -0.37
N VAL A 87 -5.61 -8.13 0.90
CA VAL A 87 -6.45 -7.55 1.96
C VAL A 87 -6.07 -6.10 2.24
N ASN A 88 -4.77 -5.77 2.27
CA ASN A 88 -4.29 -4.40 2.47
C ASN A 88 -4.81 -3.46 1.36
N ILE A 89 -4.82 -3.93 0.10
CA ILE A 89 -5.37 -3.16 -1.01
C ILE A 89 -6.88 -3.02 -0.90
N TRP A 90 -7.62 -4.13 -0.84
CA TRP A 90 -9.07 -4.10 -0.96
C TRP A 90 -9.75 -3.45 0.24
N SER A 91 -9.23 -3.64 1.46
CA SER A 91 -9.78 -2.97 2.66
C SER A 91 -9.72 -1.44 2.53
N HIS A 92 -8.60 -0.89 2.05
CA HIS A 92 -8.43 0.55 1.89
C HIS A 92 -9.09 1.10 0.63
N LEU A 93 -9.12 0.33 -0.47
CA LEU A 93 -9.82 0.72 -1.69
C LEU A 93 -11.33 0.85 -1.46
N ILE A 94 -11.94 -0.16 -0.83
CA ILE A 94 -13.36 -0.13 -0.46
C ILE A 94 -13.63 1.02 0.49
N GLY A 95 -12.77 1.22 1.50
CA GLY A 95 -12.87 2.37 2.40
C GLY A 95 -12.84 3.71 1.65
N THR A 96 -11.93 3.89 0.70
CA THR A 96 -11.85 5.11 -0.12
C THR A 96 -13.16 5.39 -0.85
N VAL A 97 -13.72 4.37 -1.50
CA VAL A 97 -15.00 4.46 -2.21
C VAL A 97 -16.14 4.77 -1.24
N ALA A 98 -16.17 4.13 -0.07
CA ALA A 98 -17.17 4.37 0.95
C ALA A 98 -17.14 5.82 1.47
N PHE A 99 -15.95 6.37 1.76
CA PHE A 99 -15.81 7.77 2.21
C PHE A 99 -16.18 8.79 1.11
N PHE A 100 -15.93 8.47 -0.16
CA PHE A 100 -16.37 9.30 -1.29
C PHE A 100 -17.91 9.38 -1.33
N PHE A 101 -18.59 8.24 -1.26
CA PHE A 101 -20.05 8.22 -1.23
C PHE A 101 -20.60 8.85 0.05
N LEU A 102 -19.96 8.62 1.20
CA LEU A 102 -20.33 9.25 2.46
C LEU A 102 -20.32 10.78 2.33
N GLY A 103 -19.27 11.36 1.73
CA GLY A 103 -19.21 12.80 1.49
C GLY A 103 -20.35 13.32 0.63
N PHE A 104 -20.70 12.61 -0.45
CA PHE A 104 -21.86 12.97 -1.26
C PHE A 104 -23.15 12.86 -0.44
N THR A 105 -23.39 11.75 0.25
CA THR A 105 -24.62 11.55 1.03
C THR A 105 -24.77 12.58 2.13
N THR A 106 -23.70 12.94 2.84
CA THR A 106 -23.77 13.94 3.92
C THR A 106 -24.05 15.34 3.37
N TYR A 107 -23.56 15.69 2.17
CA TYR A 107 -23.95 16.94 1.52
C TYR A 107 -25.47 16.98 1.27
N TYR A 108 -25.98 16.01 0.51
CA TYR A 108 -27.35 16.05 0.00
C TYR A 108 -28.39 15.81 1.09
N TYR A 109 -28.17 14.84 1.98
CA TYR A 109 -29.19 14.41 2.94
C TYR A 109 -29.08 15.10 4.29
N VAL A 110 -27.91 15.62 4.67
CA VAL A 110 -27.70 16.25 5.97
C VAL A 110 -27.51 17.74 5.79
N LEU A 111 -26.36 18.17 5.27
CA LEU A 111 -25.92 19.56 5.33
C LEU A 111 -26.78 20.52 4.50
N ALA A 112 -27.24 20.10 3.31
CA ALA A 112 -28.10 20.93 2.45
C ALA A 112 -29.48 21.22 3.09
N HIS A 113 -29.91 20.40 4.05
CA HIS A 113 -31.20 20.54 4.73
C HIS A 113 -31.07 21.22 6.11
N GLN A 114 -29.86 21.61 6.54
CA GLN A 114 -29.65 22.29 7.81
C GLN A 114 -29.67 23.82 7.62
N PRO A 115 -30.74 24.53 8.05
CA PRO A 115 -30.87 25.96 7.84
C PRO A 115 -29.87 26.80 8.64
N ASN A 116 -29.28 26.22 9.69
CA ASN A 116 -28.33 26.90 10.60
C ASN A 116 -26.86 26.53 10.33
N ALA A 117 -26.58 25.71 9.31
CA ALA A 117 -25.21 25.29 8.99
C ALA A 117 -24.42 26.47 8.43
N LYS A 118 -23.27 26.77 9.05
CA LYS A 118 -22.33 27.80 8.63
C LYS A 118 -21.31 27.19 7.70
N THR A 119 -20.71 28.00 6.83
CA THR A 119 -19.63 27.58 5.92
C THR A 119 -18.48 26.84 6.63
N TRP A 120 -18.17 27.24 7.87
CA TRP A 120 -17.14 26.58 8.67
C TRP A 120 -17.50 25.15 9.08
N ASP A 121 -18.79 24.84 9.30
CA ASP A 121 -19.25 23.48 9.60
C ASP A 121 -18.95 22.54 8.42
N PHE A 122 -19.18 23.01 7.19
CA PHE A 122 -18.79 22.29 5.97
C PHE A 122 -17.27 22.11 5.91
N PHE A 123 -16.51 23.18 6.12
CA PHE A 123 -15.05 23.13 6.01
C PHE A 123 -14.43 22.08 6.95
N VAL A 124 -14.78 22.10 8.24
CA VAL A 124 -14.19 21.19 9.24
C VAL A 124 -14.67 19.75 9.07
N PHE A 125 -15.87 19.54 8.53
CA PHE A 125 -16.36 18.21 8.24
C PHE A 125 -15.68 17.62 6.99
N TYR A 126 -15.60 18.39 5.90
CA TYR A 126 -15.02 17.91 4.65
C TYR A 126 -13.50 17.79 4.69
N ILE A 127 -12.78 18.52 5.55
CA ILE A 127 -11.35 18.29 5.73
C ILE A 127 -11.06 16.94 6.39
N PHE A 128 -11.92 16.48 7.31
CA PHE A 128 -11.85 15.14 7.88
C PHE A 128 -12.12 14.08 6.80
N LEU A 129 -13.22 14.20 6.05
CA LEU A 129 -13.56 13.25 4.99
C LEU A 129 -12.48 13.19 3.91
N LEU A 130 -11.96 14.34 3.49
CA LEU A 130 -10.86 14.44 2.54
C LEU A 130 -9.60 13.79 3.09
N GLY A 131 -9.27 14.01 4.36
CA GLY A 131 -8.15 13.36 5.02
C GLY A 131 -8.26 11.84 5.04
N ALA A 132 -9.46 11.31 5.33
CA ALA A 132 -9.75 9.88 5.29
C ALA A 132 -9.61 9.30 3.88
N MET A 133 -10.19 9.96 2.87
CA MET A 133 -10.04 9.55 1.47
C MET A 133 -8.59 9.55 1.02
N ILE A 134 -7.82 10.60 1.34
CA ILE A 134 -6.39 10.68 0.98
C ILE A 134 -5.60 9.56 1.65
N CYS A 135 -5.83 9.31 2.94
CA CYS A 135 -5.16 8.24 3.68
C CYS A 135 -5.39 6.87 3.04
N LEU A 136 -6.66 6.52 2.83
CA LEU A 136 -7.03 5.21 2.29
C LEU A 136 -6.60 5.06 0.82
N ALA A 137 -6.70 6.11 0.02
CA ALA A 137 -6.28 6.10 -1.38
C ALA A 137 -4.77 5.93 -1.52
N PHE A 138 -3.98 6.68 -0.73
CA PHE A 138 -2.52 6.57 -0.74
C PHE A 138 -2.06 5.21 -0.26
N SER A 139 -2.69 4.67 0.77
CA SER A 139 -2.37 3.34 1.28
C SER A 139 -2.70 2.23 0.29
N SER A 140 -3.92 2.23 -0.29
CA SER A 140 -4.31 1.28 -1.34
C SER A 140 -3.39 1.38 -2.56
N THR A 141 -3.00 2.60 -2.96
CA THR A 141 -2.09 2.82 -4.08
C THR A 141 -0.68 2.31 -3.76
N PHE A 142 -0.18 2.53 -2.54
CA PHE A 142 1.09 1.99 -2.08
C PHE A 142 1.08 0.46 -2.13
N HIS A 143 0.11 -0.19 -1.50
CA HIS A 143 0.03 -1.65 -1.52
C HIS A 143 -0.19 -2.19 -2.93
N THR A 144 -0.87 -1.48 -3.83
CA THR A 144 -0.98 -1.88 -5.23
C THR A 144 0.37 -1.81 -5.95
N LEU A 145 1.13 -0.74 -5.75
CA LEU A 145 2.34 -0.42 -6.50
C LEU A 145 3.64 -0.88 -5.83
N CYS A 146 3.60 -1.45 -4.63
CA CYS A 146 4.79 -1.84 -3.89
C CYS A 146 5.65 -2.85 -4.66
N CYS A 147 5.07 -3.74 -5.47
CA CYS A 147 5.82 -4.68 -6.31
C CYS A 147 6.34 -4.09 -7.64
N HIS A 148 6.31 -2.78 -7.86
CA HIS A 148 6.77 -2.18 -9.13
C HIS A 148 8.30 -2.17 -9.25
N SER A 149 8.95 -1.29 -8.50
CA SER A 149 10.40 -1.13 -8.42
C SER A 149 10.73 -0.45 -7.08
N GLU A 150 11.96 -0.57 -6.60
CA GLU A 150 12.36 -0.03 -5.30
C GLU A 150 12.03 1.46 -5.14
N LYS A 151 12.30 2.27 -6.18
CA LYS A 151 12.02 3.71 -6.17
C LYS A 151 10.52 4.01 -6.11
N VAL A 152 9.69 3.29 -6.87
CA VAL A 152 8.23 3.48 -6.87
C VAL A 152 7.62 3.05 -5.54
N CYS A 153 8.03 1.89 -5.03
CA CYS A 153 7.64 1.41 -3.71
C CYS A 153 8.00 2.43 -2.62
N ALA A 154 9.24 2.92 -2.62
CA ALA A 154 9.68 3.93 -1.68
C ALA A 154 8.89 5.25 -1.75
N ASN A 155 8.57 5.73 -2.94
CA ASN A 155 7.83 6.98 -3.11
C ASN A 155 6.39 6.84 -2.60
N TRP A 156 5.70 5.76 -2.97
CA TRP A 156 4.33 5.53 -2.52
C TRP A 156 4.23 5.20 -1.03
N ASN A 157 5.26 4.59 -0.44
CA ASN A 157 5.35 4.43 1.01
C ASN A 157 5.41 5.79 1.73
N ARG A 158 6.07 6.79 1.15
CA ARG A 158 6.05 8.17 1.70
C ARG A 158 4.65 8.79 1.58
N CYS A 159 3.97 8.59 0.46
CA CYS A 159 2.59 9.04 0.30
C CYS A 159 1.68 8.38 1.35
N ASP A 160 1.83 7.08 1.60
CA ASP A 160 1.07 6.37 2.63
C ASP A 160 1.25 7.00 4.03
N TYR A 161 2.50 7.30 4.42
CA TYR A 161 2.77 8.03 5.68
C TYR A 161 2.16 9.43 5.71
N ILE A 162 2.19 10.18 4.61
CA ILE A 162 1.51 11.48 4.50
C ILE A 162 0.01 11.30 4.71
N GLY A 163 -0.57 10.23 4.14
CA GLY A 163 -1.97 9.86 4.31
C GLY A 163 -2.37 9.70 5.77
N ILE A 164 -1.62 8.89 6.52
CA ILE A 164 -1.85 8.66 7.96
C ILE A 164 -1.87 9.99 8.72
N VAL A 165 -0.86 10.84 8.51
CA VAL A 165 -0.78 12.13 9.20
C VAL A 165 -1.93 13.06 8.80
N THR A 166 -2.28 13.09 7.50
CA THR A 166 -3.38 13.91 6.99
C THR A 166 -4.72 13.50 7.61
N LEU A 167 -4.99 12.20 7.76
CA LEU A 167 -6.20 11.72 8.45
C LEU A 167 -6.20 12.10 9.93
N ILE A 168 -5.09 11.91 10.64
CA ILE A 168 -5.01 12.27 12.06
C ILE A 168 -5.27 13.78 12.23
N VAL A 169 -4.57 14.65 11.48
CA VAL A 169 -4.79 16.10 11.52
C VAL A 169 -6.24 16.44 11.14
N GLY A 170 -6.75 15.89 10.04
CA GLY A 170 -8.12 16.12 9.58
C GLY A 170 -9.18 15.74 10.61
N SER A 171 -8.99 14.64 11.35
CA SER A 171 -9.90 14.20 12.42
C SER A 171 -9.97 15.17 13.61
N PHE A 172 -8.91 15.95 13.85
CA PHE A 172 -8.88 16.94 14.92
C PHE A 172 -9.68 18.20 14.60
N PHE A 173 -9.87 18.53 13.31
CA PHE A 173 -10.56 19.75 12.90
C PHE A 173 -12.01 19.82 13.39
N PRO A 174 -12.90 18.84 13.07
CA PRO A 174 -14.28 18.87 13.56
C PRO A 174 -14.32 18.68 15.09
N MET A 175 -13.49 17.79 15.64
CA MET A 175 -13.37 17.55 17.08
C MET A 175 -13.11 18.84 17.87
N ILE A 176 -12.10 19.63 17.48
CA ILE A 176 -11.75 20.87 18.19
C ILE A 176 -12.78 21.97 17.88
N TYR A 177 -13.23 22.07 16.64
CA TYR A 177 -14.18 23.10 16.22
C TYR A 177 -15.49 23.03 17.02
N TYR A 178 -16.07 21.83 17.13
CA TYR A 178 -17.30 21.61 17.90
C TYR A 178 -17.03 21.52 19.40
N GLY A 179 -15.94 20.84 19.82
CA GLY A 179 -15.58 20.71 21.23
C GLY A 179 -15.33 22.05 21.93
N PHE A 180 -14.79 23.04 21.22
CA PHE A 180 -14.57 24.39 21.75
C PHE A 180 -15.43 25.44 21.05
N TYR A 181 -16.67 25.11 20.66
CA TYR A 181 -17.54 26.00 19.88
C TYR A 181 -17.61 27.43 20.45
N CYS A 182 -17.76 27.53 21.77
CA CYS A 182 -17.85 28.78 22.54
C CYS A 182 -16.49 29.44 22.85
N HIS A 183 -15.36 28.76 22.63
CA HIS A 183 -14.02 29.22 23.01
C HIS A 183 -13.08 29.31 21.80
N LYS A 184 -13.20 30.40 21.02
CA LYS A 184 -12.44 30.58 19.76
C LYS A 184 -10.92 30.61 19.93
N VAL A 185 -10.40 31.17 21.02
CA VAL A 185 -8.96 31.16 21.29
C VAL A 185 -8.44 29.73 21.42
N LEU A 186 -9.17 28.86 22.14
CA LEU A 186 -8.79 27.46 22.31
C LEU A 186 -8.87 26.68 20.99
N GLN A 187 -9.87 26.96 20.14
CA GLN A 187 -9.92 26.39 18.79
C GLN A 187 -8.64 26.71 18.01
N ILE A 188 -8.27 28.00 17.94
CA ILE A 188 -7.10 28.45 17.18
C ILE A 188 -5.82 27.81 17.72
N VAL A 189 -5.64 27.79 19.05
CA VAL A 189 -4.45 27.20 19.68
C VAL A 189 -4.33 25.72 19.35
N TYR A 190 -5.38 24.92 19.59
CA TYR A 190 -5.30 23.48 19.38
C TYR A 190 -5.22 23.09 17.89
N LEU A 191 -5.94 23.78 17.01
CA LEU A 191 -5.85 23.56 15.56
C LEU A 191 -4.47 23.93 15.01
N SER A 192 -3.87 25.00 15.51
CA SER A 192 -2.50 25.38 15.12
C SER A 192 -1.49 24.36 15.61
N MET A 193 -1.61 23.91 16.86
CA MET A 193 -0.73 22.89 17.44
C MET A 193 -0.76 21.58 16.63
N ILE A 194 -1.96 21.03 16.36
CA ILE A 194 -2.05 19.77 15.61
C ILE A 194 -1.55 19.92 14.17
N SER A 195 -1.77 21.08 13.54
CA SER A 195 -1.25 21.35 12.20
C SER A 195 0.29 21.41 12.17
N ILE A 196 0.90 22.06 13.18
CA ILE A 196 2.36 22.12 13.33
C ILE A 196 2.94 20.73 13.60
N PHE A 197 2.34 19.96 14.52
CA PHE A 197 2.75 18.58 14.81
C PHE A 197 2.61 17.66 13.60
N GLY A 198 1.54 17.83 12.82
CA GLY A 198 1.35 17.12 11.56
C GLY A 198 2.45 17.44 10.54
N ALA A 199 2.74 18.72 10.31
CA ALA A 199 3.81 19.15 9.40
C ALA A 199 5.18 18.63 9.82
N ALA A 200 5.50 18.69 11.13
CA ALA A 200 6.74 18.15 11.68
C ALA A 200 6.82 16.62 11.49
N THR A 201 5.72 15.91 11.77
CA THR A 201 5.64 14.44 11.63
C THR A 201 5.80 14.02 10.17
N ILE A 202 5.14 14.71 9.23
CA ILE A 202 5.35 14.48 7.78
C ILE A 202 6.81 14.69 7.43
N SER A 203 7.40 15.81 7.85
CA SER A 203 8.81 16.13 7.55
C SER A 203 9.74 15.02 8.03
N VAL A 204 9.52 14.45 9.21
CA VAL A 204 10.30 13.33 9.72
C VAL A 204 10.01 12.02 8.96
N ALA A 205 8.73 11.71 8.72
CA ALA A 205 8.31 10.43 8.14
C ALA A 205 8.73 10.26 6.67
N VAL A 206 8.83 11.35 5.90
CA VAL A 206 9.23 11.28 4.48
C VAL A 206 10.74 11.27 4.27
N LEU A 207 11.54 11.60 5.29
CA LEU A 207 12.99 11.60 5.20
C LEU A 207 13.54 10.19 4.94
N ASN A 208 14.49 10.09 4.01
CA ASN A 208 15.11 8.82 3.62
C ASN A 208 15.70 8.06 4.82
N ARG A 209 16.25 8.77 5.81
CA ARG A 209 16.86 8.20 7.01
C ARG A 209 15.88 7.41 7.86
N PHE A 210 14.65 7.91 8.02
CA PHE A 210 13.64 7.32 8.91
C PHE A 210 12.75 6.30 8.19
N ARG A 211 13.00 6.00 6.92
CA ARG A 211 12.24 5.03 6.11
C ARG A 211 12.60 3.58 6.40
N SER A 212 13.84 3.29 6.79
CA SER A 212 14.31 1.91 6.91
C SER A 212 13.48 1.08 7.92
N PRO A 213 13.41 -0.26 7.75
CA PRO A 213 12.62 -1.13 8.62
C PRO A 213 12.94 -0.98 10.11
N GLN A 214 14.20 -0.70 10.45
CA GLN A 214 14.65 -0.45 11.84
C GLN A 214 13.91 0.71 12.53
N PHE A 215 13.41 1.69 11.78
CA PHE A 215 12.66 2.83 12.33
C PHE A 215 11.15 2.64 12.29
N ARG A 216 10.65 1.43 11.97
CA ARG A 216 9.20 1.14 11.93
C ARG A 216 8.52 1.50 13.25
N TRP A 217 9.08 1.05 14.38
CA TRP A 217 8.57 1.37 15.72
C TRP A 217 8.65 2.85 16.04
N PHE A 218 9.73 3.53 15.64
CA PHE A 218 9.84 4.98 15.83
C PHE A 218 8.74 5.74 15.09
N ARG A 219 8.48 5.41 13.82
CA ARG A 219 7.39 6.03 13.04
C ARG A 219 6.03 5.75 13.64
N ALA A 220 5.77 4.48 14.01
CA ALA A 220 4.52 4.09 14.66
C ALA A 220 4.29 4.90 15.95
N SER A 221 5.32 5.05 16.79
CA SER A 221 5.25 5.86 18.01
C SER A 221 4.95 7.34 17.73
N LEU A 222 5.49 7.93 16.66
CA LEU A 222 5.14 9.31 16.27
C LEU A 222 3.65 9.44 15.92
N PHE A 223 3.12 8.53 15.11
CA PHE A 223 1.70 8.54 14.73
C PHE A 223 0.79 8.32 15.93
N ILE A 224 1.16 7.36 16.80
CA ILE A 224 0.43 7.06 18.05
C ILE A 224 0.46 8.28 18.97
N ALA A 225 1.63 8.89 19.21
CA ALA A 225 1.74 10.05 20.07
C ALA A 225 0.91 11.24 19.55
N MET A 226 0.90 11.46 18.23
CA MET A 226 0.08 12.49 17.62
C MET A 226 -1.42 12.21 17.78
N GLY A 227 -1.87 10.97 17.60
CA GLY A 227 -3.25 10.56 17.88
C GLY A 227 -3.64 10.72 19.36
N LEU A 228 -2.78 10.26 20.28
CA LEU A 228 -2.98 10.38 21.73
C LEU A 228 -2.98 11.84 22.22
N SER A 229 -2.41 12.78 21.44
CA SER A 229 -2.50 14.20 21.78
C SER A 229 -3.95 14.71 21.86
N ALA A 230 -4.93 13.98 21.30
CA ALA A 230 -6.37 14.26 21.43
C ALA A 230 -6.87 14.26 22.89
N PHE A 231 -6.21 13.53 23.79
CA PHE A 231 -6.57 13.53 25.20
C PHE A 231 -6.40 14.90 25.85
N VAL A 232 -5.45 15.73 25.38
CA VAL A 232 -5.22 17.07 25.95
C VAL A 232 -6.43 18.00 25.75
N PRO A 233 -6.91 18.27 24.51
CA PRO A 233 -8.11 19.07 24.32
C PRO A 233 -9.36 18.41 24.91
N LEU A 234 -9.46 17.08 24.91
CA LEU A 234 -10.59 16.37 25.52
C LEU A 234 -10.67 16.62 27.03
N ILE A 235 -9.57 16.43 27.75
CA ILE A 235 -9.49 16.67 29.19
C ILE A 235 -9.75 18.15 29.50
N HIS A 236 -9.20 19.08 28.69
CA HIS A 236 -9.45 20.50 28.87
C HIS A 236 -10.94 20.85 28.67
N ALA A 237 -11.60 20.26 27.66
CA ALA A 237 -13.03 20.43 27.47
C ALA A 237 -13.84 19.90 28.67
N ILE A 238 -13.47 18.75 29.23
CA ILE A 238 -14.11 18.19 30.44
C ILE A 238 -13.96 19.15 31.64
N PHE A 239 -12.82 19.80 31.80
CA PHE A 239 -12.64 20.80 32.87
C PHE A 239 -13.49 22.04 32.69
N ILE A 240 -13.70 22.51 31.45
CA ILE A 240 -14.50 23.71 31.17
C ILE A 240 -15.99 23.41 31.29
N TYR A 241 -16.47 22.31 30.72
CA TYR A 241 -17.91 22.02 30.61
C TYR A 241 -18.44 21.06 31.69
N GLY A 242 -17.56 20.43 32.45
CA GLY A 242 -17.90 19.40 33.43
C GLY A 242 -18.25 18.04 32.80
N VAL A 243 -18.17 16.99 33.61
CA VAL A 243 -18.46 15.59 33.20
C VAL A 243 -19.96 15.37 32.92
N SER A 244 -20.82 16.17 33.53
CA SER A 244 -22.29 16.06 33.42
C SER A 244 -22.86 16.57 32.09
N CYS A 245 -22.03 17.19 31.24
CA CYS A 245 -22.43 17.60 29.90
C CYS A 245 -22.57 16.34 29.02
N LYS A 246 -23.72 15.66 29.13
CA LYS A 246 -24.13 14.50 28.32
C LYS A 246 -24.08 14.76 26.81
N GLU A 247 -23.95 16.01 26.40
CA GLU A 247 -23.82 16.42 25.00
C GLU A 247 -22.39 16.31 24.45
N LEU A 248 -21.34 16.25 25.28
CA LEU A 248 -19.96 16.27 24.79
C LEU A 248 -19.51 14.94 24.16
N LEU A 249 -20.11 13.81 24.54
CA LEU A 249 -19.82 12.50 23.92
C LEU A 249 -20.86 12.10 22.87
N VAL A 250 -22.13 12.51 23.07
CA VAL A 250 -23.23 12.18 22.16
C VAL A 250 -23.17 13.04 20.89
N ASN A 251 -22.86 14.33 20.96
CA ASN A 251 -22.63 15.14 19.75
C ASN A 251 -21.32 14.77 19.03
N PHE A 252 -20.36 14.16 19.73
CA PHE A 252 -19.10 13.67 19.16
C PHE A 252 -19.25 12.37 18.37
N LEU A 253 -20.25 11.53 18.69
CA LEU A 253 -20.46 10.23 18.06
C LEU A 253 -21.67 10.17 17.12
N PHE A 254 -22.67 11.05 17.30
CA PHE A 254 -23.94 11.01 16.56
C PHE A 254 -24.12 12.12 15.51
N LEU A 255 -23.12 12.96 15.28
CA LEU A 255 -23.02 13.84 14.10
C LEU A 255 -21.98 13.34 13.08
N SER A 256 -21.72 12.02 13.08
CA SER A 256 -21.07 11.29 11.97
C SER A 256 -22.13 10.60 11.12
#